data_AF-A0A924R8L1-F1
#
_entry.id   AF-A0A924R8L1-F1
#
_cell.length_a   1.000
_cell.length_b   1.000
_cell.length_c   1.000
_cell.angle_alpha   90.00
_cell.angle_beta   90.00
_cell.angle_gamma   90.00
#
_symmetry.space_group_name_H-M   'P 1'
#
loop_
_entity.id
_entity.type
_entity.pdbx_description
1 polymer ?
#
loop_
_entity_poly.entity_id
_entity_poly.type
_entity_poly.pdbx_seq_one_letter_code
_entity_poly.pdbx_strand_id
1 'polypeptide(L)'
;MVSAQYFHFKINNKWQKHLPSLVLLILSLFIAEAYQNSFNLNTLFIIILFSSVSFFAYGILYFTSANIKNEFKRFGLEKFGILTALLEILGAIGLIVGLFFLPILLISSGGLALLMLLGLVARLRVKDSIWVSMPALFFMLLNAYILFKSIPL
;
A
#
# COMPACT_ATOMS: atom_id res chain seq x y z
N MET A 1 13.56 0.77 -18.96
CA MET A 1 12.37 1.49 -18.42
C MET A 1 12.72 2.90 -17.94
N VAL A 2 13.82 3.10 -17.20
CA VAL A 2 14.35 4.44 -16.83
C VAL A 2 14.48 5.38 -18.05
N SER A 3 14.98 4.86 -19.17
CA SER A 3 15.09 5.58 -20.45
C SER A 3 13.73 6.08 -20.97
N ALA A 4 12.66 5.28 -20.80
CA ALA A 4 11.30 5.67 -21.21
C ALA A 4 10.70 6.74 -20.28
N GLN A 5 11.05 6.74 -18.99
CA GLN A 5 10.64 7.79 -18.06
C GLN A 5 11.33 9.12 -18.33
N TYR A 6 12.61 9.07 -18.68
CA TYR A 6 13.39 10.25 -19.07
C TYR A 6 12.76 10.99 -20.26
N PHE A 7 12.35 10.27 -21.31
CA PHE A 7 11.66 10.89 -22.46
C PHE A 7 10.28 11.44 -22.09
N HIS A 8 9.58 10.79 -21.17
CA HIS A 8 8.31 11.28 -20.67
C HIS A 8 8.46 12.59 -19.87
N PHE A 9 9.45 12.71 -18.98
CA PHE A 9 9.73 13.95 -18.24
C PHE A 9 10.24 15.09 -19.14
N LYS A 10 10.94 14.76 -20.24
CA LYS A 10 11.45 15.74 -21.21
C LYS A 10 10.37 16.37 -22.08
N ILE A 11 9.22 15.70 -22.23
CA ILE A 11 8.06 16.21 -22.98
C ILE A 11 7.05 16.68 -21.94
N ASN A 12 6.82 18.00 -21.82
CA ASN A 12 5.99 18.67 -20.79
C ASN A 12 4.49 18.26 -20.83
N ASN A 13 4.19 16.99 -20.63
CA ASN A 13 2.88 16.38 -20.59
C ASN A 13 2.34 16.45 -19.15
N LYS A 14 1.01 16.43 -18.99
CA LYS A 14 0.38 16.37 -17.65
C LYS A 14 0.92 15.18 -16.86
N TRP A 15 1.34 15.43 -15.61
CA TRP A 15 1.92 14.47 -14.65
C TRP A 15 1.17 13.13 -14.54
N GLN A 16 -0.14 13.15 -14.77
CA GLN A 16 -1.00 11.97 -14.79
C GLN A 16 -0.59 10.90 -15.82
N LYS A 17 0.10 11.27 -16.90
CA LYS A 17 0.60 10.34 -17.93
C LYS A 17 1.94 9.67 -17.59
N HIS A 18 2.64 10.14 -16.55
CA HIS A 18 3.96 9.62 -16.13
C HIS A 18 3.87 8.53 -15.05
N LEU A 19 2.72 8.42 -14.38
CA LEU A 19 2.45 7.45 -13.32
C LEU A 19 2.48 5.97 -13.76
N PRO A 20 1.95 5.52 -14.93
CA PRO A 20 1.99 4.10 -15.29
C PRO A 20 3.40 3.54 -15.36
N SER A 21 4.31 4.29 -15.98
CA SER A 21 5.68 3.84 -16.16
C SER A 21 6.47 3.92 -14.85
N LEU A 22 6.14 4.84 -13.93
CA LEU A 22 6.69 4.91 -12.57
C LEU A 22 6.27 3.72 -11.72
N VAL A 23 4.99 3.35 -11.75
CA VAL A 23 4.57 2.19 -11.00
C VAL A 23 5.08 0.90 -11.64
N LEU A 24 5.08 0.78 -12.97
CA LEU A 24 5.74 -0.35 -13.63
C LEU A 24 7.24 -0.43 -13.29
N LEU A 25 7.92 0.71 -13.16
CA LEU A 25 9.31 0.74 -12.70
C LEU A 25 9.42 0.20 -11.27
N ILE A 26 8.61 0.70 -10.34
CA ILE A 26 8.58 0.23 -8.94
C ILE A 26 8.22 -1.26 -8.87
N LEU A 27 7.24 -1.71 -9.65
CA LEU A 27 6.82 -3.11 -9.74
C LEU A 27 7.96 -3.97 -10.30
N SER A 28 8.65 -3.50 -11.34
CA SER A 28 9.79 -4.21 -11.93
C SER A 28 11.01 -4.26 -11.01
N LEU A 29 11.24 -3.20 -10.23
CA LEU A 29 12.29 -3.16 -9.19
C LEU A 29 11.94 -4.12 -8.05
N PHE A 30 10.67 -4.14 -7.63
CA PHE A 30 10.17 -5.06 -6.63
C PHE A 30 10.26 -6.52 -7.09
N ILE A 31 9.92 -6.81 -8.34
CA ILE A 31 10.08 -8.15 -8.94
C ILE A 31 11.56 -8.52 -9.06
N ALA A 32 12.43 -7.58 -9.46
CA ALA A 32 13.87 -7.82 -9.52
C ALA A 32 14.46 -8.10 -8.13
N GLU A 33 14.05 -7.36 -7.11
CA GLU A 33 14.40 -7.60 -5.70
C GLU A 33 13.84 -8.92 -5.17
N ALA A 34 12.61 -9.28 -5.54
CA ALA A 34 12.03 -10.57 -5.18
C ALA A 34 12.76 -11.75 -5.85
N TYR A 35 13.31 -11.56 -7.05
CA TYR A 35 14.08 -12.56 -7.80
C TYR A 35 15.53 -12.67 -7.33
N GLN A 36 16.14 -11.57 -6.89
CA GLN A 36 17.49 -11.57 -6.35
C GLN A 36 17.45 -12.13 -4.93
N ASN A 37 17.74 -13.43 -4.81
CA ASN A 37 17.62 -14.26 -3.60
C ASN A 37 18.55 -13.86 -2.42
N SER A 38 19.06 -12.62 -2.42
CA SER A 38 19.97 -12.03 -1.44
C SER A 38 19.30 -10.86 -0.71
N PHE A 39 18.07 -11.06 -0.22
CA PHE A 39 17.34 -10.02 0.49
C PHE A 39 17.72 -10.02 1.98
N ASN A 40 18.40 -8.96 2.41
CA ASN A 40 18.83 -8.79 3.80
C ASN A 40 17.66 -8.36 4.69
N LEU A 41 17.71 -8.75 5.97
CA LEU A 41 16.77 -8.31 7.02
C LEU A 41 16.56 -6.78 7.04
N ASN A 42 17.59 -6.02 6.65
CA ASN A 42 17.55 -4.56 6.54
C ASN A 42 16.50 -4.06 5.53
N THR A 43 16.32 -4.73 4.40
CA THR A 43 15.37 -4.26 3.38
C THR A 43 13.93 -4.56 3.80
N LEU A 44 13.68 -5.72 4.42
CA LEU A 44 12.37 -6.06 5.00
C LEU A 44 11.99 -5.08 6.11
N PHE A 45 12.95 -4.70 6.96
CA PHE A 45 12.77 -3.68 7.99
C PHE A 45 12.36 -2.32 7.41
N ILE A 46 13.02 -1.86 6.34
CA ILE A 46 12.68 -0.60 5.65
C ILE A 46 11.26 -0.65 5.08
N ILE A 47 10.88 -1.77 4.45
CA ILE A 47 9.54 -1.94 3.87
C ILE A 47 8.46 -1.93 4.97
N ILE A 48 8.71 -2.60 6.10
CA ILE A 48 7.78 -2.61 7.24
C ILE A 48 7.61 -1.21 7.82
N LEU A 49 8.70 -0.47 8.04
CA LEU A 49 8.63 0.90 8.55
C LEU A 49 7.87 1.82 7.58
N PHE A 50 8.18 1.73 6.29
CA PHE A 50 7.52 2.53 5.27
C PHE A 50 6.01 2.23 5.20
N SER A 51 5.63 0.95 5.24
CA SER A 51 4.23 0.51 5.30
C SER A 51 3.54 1.06 6.54
N SER A 52 4.12 0.81 7.72
CA SER A 52 3.55 1.22 9.01
C SER A 52 3.29 2.73 9.07
N VAL A 53 4.29 3.56 8.72
CA VAL A 53 4.13 5.02 8.75
C VAL A 53 3.02 5.47 7.79
N SER A 54 2.94 4.86 6.61
CA SER A 54 1.92 5.20 5.61
C SER A 54 0.50 4.89 6.10
N PHE A 55 0.28 3.69 6.67
CA PHE A 55 -1.03 3.30 7.21
C PHE A 55 -1.42 4.08 8.45
N PHE A 56 -0.46 4.36 9.34
CA PHE A 56 -0.71 5.17 10.51
C PHE A 56 -1.13 6.59 10.12
N ALA A 57 -0.42 7.20 9.16
CA ALA A 57 -0.77 8.52 8.63
C ALA A 57 -2.16 8.52 7.97
N TYR A 58 -2.48 7.52 7.15
CA TYR A 58 -3.79 7.45 6.48
C TYR A 58 -4.94 7.24 7.48
N GLY A 59 -4.75 6.37 8.47
CA GLY A 59 -5.72 6.15 9.54
C GLY A 59 -5.98 7.43 10.36
N ILE A 60 -4.96 8.24 10.64
CA ILE A 60 -5.14 9.55 11.30
C ILE A 60 -5.83 10.55 10.36
N LEU A 61 -5.44 10.59 9.08
CA LEU A 61 -6.03 11.49 8.09
C LEU A 61 -7.53 11.26 7.93
N TYR A 62 -8.04 10.05 8.14
CA TYR A 62 -9.48 9.78 8.16
C TYR A 62 -10.23 10.65 9.18
N PHE A 63 -9.68 10.87 10.38
CA PHE A 63 -10.35 11.64 11.43
C PHE A 63 -10.28 13.15 11.15
N THR A 64 -9.17 13.62 10.61
CA THR A 64 -8.88 15.05 10.40
C THR A 64 -9.45 15.59 9.08
N SER A 65 -9.45 14.80 8.00
CA SER A 65 -9.76 15.27 6.65
C SER A 65 -11.22 15.00 6.26
N ALA A 66 -11.93 16.05 5.85
CA ALA A 66 -13.27 15.92 5.26
C ALA A 66 -13.26 15.21 3.90
N ASN A 67 -12.15 15.27 3.15
CA ASN A 67 -12.03 14.64 1.83
C ASN A 67 -12.11 13.11 1.93
N ILE A 68 -11.42 12.51 2.90
CA ILE A 68 -11.41 11.05 3.08
C ILE A 68 -12.79 10.58 3.55
N LYS A 69 -13.47 11.32 4.44
CA LYS A 69 -14.85 11.02 4.84
C LYS A 69 -15.81 11.06 3.64
N ASN A 70 -15.64 12.05 2.76
CA ASN A 70 -16.41 12.15 1.52
C ASN A 70 -16.13 11.00 0.55
N GLU A 71 -14.90 10.47 0.48
CA GLU A 71 -14.59 9.25 -0.28
C GLU A 71 -15.37 8.04 0.24
N PHE A 72 -15.36 7.80 1.56
CA PHE A 72 -16.14 6.70 2.15
C PHE A 72 -17.65 6.84 1.92
N LYS A 73 -18.17 8.06 1.93
CA LYS A 73 -19.57 8.34 1.56
C LYS A 73 -19.84 8.03 0.09
N ARG A 74 -18.92 8.40 -0.81
CA ARG A 74 -18.99 8.07 -2.25
C ARG A 74 -18.97 6.57 -2.50
N PHE A 75 -18.31 5.81 -1.63
CA PHE A 75 -18.25 4.35 -1.68
C PHE A 75 -19.47 3.65 -1.04
N GLY A 76 -20.37 4.40 -0.39
CA GLY A 76 -21.49 3.83 0.37
C GLY A 76 -21.05 3.12 1.66
N LEU A 77 -19.84 3.40 2.15
CA LEU A 77 -19.18 2.73 3.28
C LEU A 77 -18.92 3.67 4.46
N GLU A 78 -19.67 4.77 4.56
CA GLU A 78 -19.50 5.81 5.60
C GLU A 78 -19.44 5.23 7.03
N LYS A 79 -20.28 4.24 7.33
CA LYS A 79 -20.29 3.55 8.64
C LYS A 79 -19.02 2.72 8.90
N PHE A 80 -18.41 2.19 7.85
CA PHE A 80 -17.22 1.35 7.93
C PHE A 80 -15.93 2.16 7.94
N GLY A 81 -15.94 3.44 7.59
CA GLY A 81 -14.72 4.25 7.52
C GLY A 81 -14.00 4.37 8.87
N ILE A 82 -14.73 4.50 9.98
CA ILE A 82 -14.15 4.49 11.33
C ILE A 82 -13.48 3.13 11.61
N LEU A 83 -14.15 2.03 11.25
CA LEU A 83 -13.61 0.68 11.41
C LEU A 83 -12.33 0.51 10.59
N THR A 84 -12.32 0.95 9.33
CA THR A 84 -11.15 0.89 8.45
C THR A 84 -9.99 1.69 9.03
N ALA A 85 -10.22 2.92 9.49
CA ALA A 85 -9.18 3.76 10.08
C ALA A 85 -8.58 3.12 11.35
N LEU A 86 -9.42 2.54 12.22
CA LEU A 86 -8.94 1.83 13.41
C LEU A 86 -8.12 0.60 13.04
N LEU A 87 -8.58 -0.19 12.07
CA LEU A 87 -7.87 -1.39 11.62
C LEU A 87 -6.53 -1.04 10.94
N GLU A 88 -6.44 0.07 10.21
CA GLU A 88 -5.18 0.54 9.64
C GLU A 88 -4.18 0.98 10.72
N ILE A 89 -4.64 1.72 11.73
CA ILE A 89 -3.80 2.13 12.86
C ILE A 89 -3.33 0.90 13.64
N LEU A 90 -4.23 -0.03 13.95
CA LEU A 90 -3.89 -1.29 14.63
C LEU A 90 -2.93 -2.13 13.79
N GLY A 91 -3.15 -2.22 12.49
CA GLY A 91 -2.26 -2.91 11.55
C GLY A 91 -0.87 -2.27 11.50
N ALA A 92 -0.78 -0.95 11.46
CA ALA A 92 0.49 -0.21 11.48
C ALA A 92 1.27 -0.45 12.78
N ILE A 93 0.61 -0.32 13.93
CA ILE A 93 1.23 -0.62 15.22
C ILE A 93 1.66 -2.08 15.27
N GLY A 94 0.82 -2.99 14.79
CA GLY A 94 1.11 -4.41 14.73
C GLY A 94 2.27 -4.76 13.79
N LEU A 95 2.48 -4.03 12.70
CA LEU A 95 3.69 -4.15 11.87
C LEU A 95 4.97 -3.79 12.63
N ILE A 96 4.94 -2.72 13.44
CA ILE A 96 6.08 -2.31 14.28
C ILE A 96 6.34 -3.35 15.39
N VAL A 97 5.31 -3.75 16.12
CA VAL A 97 5.42 -4.76 17.19
C VAL A 97 5.81 -6.13 16.60
N GLY A 98 5.35 -6.42 15.39
CA GLY A 98 5.65 -7.63 14.64
C GLY A 98 7.14 -7.82 14.33
N LEU A 99 7.92 -6.74 14.32
CA LEU A 99 9.38 -6.84 14.21
C LEU A 99 10.02 -7.62 15.37
N PHE A 100 9.36 -7.66 16.53
CA PHE A 100 9.78 -8.44 17.70
C PHE A 100 9.05 -9.78 17.81
N PHE A 101 7.83 -9.88 17.26
CA PHE A 101 6.99 -11.07 17.34
C PHE A 101 6.43 -11.47 15.97
N LEU A 102 7.01 -12.52 15.38
CA LEU A 102 6.65 -13.04 14.06
C LEU A 102 5.14 -13.29 13.85
N PRO A 103 4.39 -13.90 14.80
CA PRO A 103 2.96 -14.14 14.62
C PRO A 103 2.15 -12.85 14.45
N ILE A 104 2.53 -11.79 15.17
CA ILE A 104 1.88 -10.48 15.06
C ILE A 104 2.18 -9.88 13.69
N LEU A 105 3.41 -10.00 13.20
CA LEU A 105 3.80 -9.50 11.88
C LEU A 105 2.98 -10.16 10.76
N LEU A 106 2.76 -11.48 10.85
CA LEU A 106 1.92 -12.22 9.90
C LEU A 106 0.47 -11.74 9.93
N ILE A 107 -0.12 -11.61 11.12
CA ILE A 107 -1.52 -11.17 11.26
C ILE A 107 -1.68 -9.73 10.76
N SER A 108 -0.76 -8.83 11.10
CA SER A 108 -0.84 -7.42 10.71
C SER A 108 -0.62 -7.20 9.22
N SER A 109 0.40 -7.83 8.64
CA SER A 109 0.64 -7.76 7.19
C SER A 109 -0.50 -8.39 6.39
N GLY A 110 -1.01 -9.55 6.81
CA GLY A 110 -2.18 -10.19 6.20
C GLY A 110 -3.45 -9.35 6.33
N GLY A 111 -3.71 -8.79 7.51
CA GLY A 111 -4.86 -7.92 7.77
C GLY A 111 -4.83 -6.64 6.94
N LEU A 112 -3.67 -5.96 6.86
CA LEU A 112 -3.49 -4.77 6.04
C LEU A 112 -3.59 -5.07 4.53
N ALA A 113 -3.04 -6.20 4.08
CA ALA A 113 -3.20 -6.65 2.69
C ALA A 113 -4.68 -6.88 2.36
N LEU A 114 -5.43 -7.53 3.25
CA LEU A 114 -6.87 -7.76 3.07
C LEU A 114 -7.67 -6.45 3.08
N LEU A 115 -7.35 -5.51 3.98
CA LEU A 115 -7.99 -4.19 4.02
C LEU A 115 -7.77 -3.41 2.73
N MET A 116 -6.54 -3.42 2.20
CA MET A 116 -6.24 -2.78 0.92
C MET A 116 -6.95 -3.47 -0.24
N LEU A 117 -7.10 -4.80 -0.21
CA LEU A 117 -7.91 -5.53 -1.19
C LEU A 117 -9.38 -5.10 -1.15
N LEU A 118 -9.98 -5.01 0.04
CA LEU A 118 -11.36 -4.52 0.20
C LEU A 118 -11.51 -3.07 -0.29
N GLY A 119 -10.54 -2.21 0.03
CA GLY A 119 -10.48 -0.84 -0.47
C GLY A 119 -10.36 -0.76 -2.00
N LEU A 120 -9.56 -1.64 -2.60
CA LEU A 120 -9.44 -1.77 -4.06
C LEU A 120 -10.77 -2.19 -4.68
N VAL A 121 -11.44 -3.20 -4.11
CA VAL A 121 -12.76 -3.65 -4.57
C VAL A 121 -13.80 -2.52 -4.44
N ALA A 122 -13.79 -1.75 -3.35
CA ALA A 122 -14.69 -0.62 -3.18
C ALA A 122 -14.48 0.45 -4.27
N ARG A 123 -13.23 0.78 -4.61
CA ARG A 123 -12.90 1.71 -5.70
C ARG A 123 -13.35 1.19 -7.07
N LEU A 124 -13.17 -0.11 -7.34
CA LEU A 124 -13.64 -0.73 -8.59
C LEU A 124 -15.16 -0.73 -8.71
N ARG A 125 -15.91 -0.92 -7.62
CA ARG A 125 -17.39 -0.87 -7.61
C ARG A 125 -17.93 0.49 -8.01
N VAL A 126 -17.26 1.55 -7.59
CA VAL A 126 -17.65 2.95 -7.86
C VAL A 126 -17.10 3.42 -9.22
N LYS A 127 -16.46 2.50 -9.97
CA LYS A 127 -15.85 2.73 -11.28
C LYS A 127 -14.79 3.82 -11.26
N ASP A 128 -14.05 3.94 -10.16
CA ASP A 128 -12.88 4.79 -10.12
C ASP A 128 -11.85 4.31 -11.14
N SER A 129 -11.16 5.26 -11.76
CA SER A 129 -10.09 4.92 -12.69
C SER A 129 -9.01 4.08 -11.99
N ILE A 130 -8.41 3.13 -12.72
CA ILE A 130 -7.30 2.30 -12.22
C ILE A 130 -6.17 3.15 -11.61
N TRP A 131 -5.99 4.37 -12.10
CA TRP A 131 -5.01 5.35 -11.60
C TRP A 131 -5.23 5.73 -10.13
N VAL A 132 -6.47 6.02 -9.75
CA VAL A 132 -6.83 6.39 -8.36
C VAL A 132 -6.74 5.18 -7.44
N SER A 133 -6.90 3.98 -7.99
CA SER A 133 -6.80 2.71 -7.27
C SER A 133 -5.37 2.21 -7.06
N MET A 134 -4.38 2.78 -7.76
CA MET A 134 -2.98 2.33 -7.68
C MET A 134 -2.38 2.32 -6.27
N PRO A 135 -2.61 3.31 -5.39
CA PRO A 135 -2.06 3.28 -4.05
C PRO A 135 -2.52 2.05 -3.26
N ALA A 136 -3.81 1.69 -3.37
CA ALA A 136 -4.34 0.51 -2.69
C ALA A 136 -3.72 -0.78 -3.24
N LEU A 137 -3.55 -0.89 -4.57
CA LEU A 137 -2.91 -2.04 -5.18
C LEU A 137 -1.44 -2.16 -4.77
N PHE A 138 -0.70 -1.06 -4.78
CA PHE A 138 0.70 -1.02 -4.37
C PHE A 138 0.88 -1.48 -2.92
N PHE A 139 0.12 -0.90 -1.99
CA PHE A 139 0.19 -1.28 -0.57
C PHE A 139 -0.35 -2.68 -0.30
N MET A 140 -1.31 -3.17 -1.08
CA MET A 140 -1.75 -4.57 -1.01
C MET A 140 -0.60 -5.53 -1.34
N LEU A 141 0.11 -5.30 -2.46
CA LEU A 141 1.25 -6.13 -2.85
C LEU A 141 2.42 -6.01 -1.87
N LEU A 142 2.67 -4.80 -1.37
CA LEU A 142 3.73 -4.54 -0.41
C LEU A 142 3.51 -5.31 0.90
N ASN A 143 2.30 -5.28 1.46
CA ASN A 143 1.98 -6.06 2.66
C ASN A 143 1.90 -7.56 2.39
N ALA A 144 1.40 -7.99 1.22
CA ALA A 144 1.43 -9.39 0.84
C ALA A 144 2.87 -9.92 0.78
N TYR A 145 3.82 -9.13 0.29
CA TYR A 145 5.23 -9.52 0.28
C TYR A 145 5.83 -9.62 1.69
N ILE A 146 5.53 -8.66 2.57
CA ILE A 146 5.91 -8.74 3.99
C ILE A 146 5.40 -10.08 4.57
N LEU A 147 4.14 -10.42 4.31
CA LEU A 147 3.55 -11.68 4.74
C LEU A 147 4.32 -12.89 4.19
N PHE A 148 4.51 -12.98 2.87
CA PHE A 148 5.21 -14.10 2.23
C PHE A 148 6.63 -14.32 2.76
N LYS A 149 7.38 -13.24 3.01
CA LYS A 149 8.75 -13.33 3.55
C LYS A 149 8.80 -13.63 5.05
N SER A 150 7.73 -13.33 5.79
CA SER A 150 7.68 -13.55 7.24
C SER A 150 7.21 -14.96 7.61
N ILE A 151 6.68 -15.74 6.65
CA ILE A 151 6.31 -17.13 6.88
C ILE A 151 7.59 -17.94 7.12
N PRO A 152 7.75 -18.58 8.30
CA PRO A 152 8.85 -19.49 8.53
C PRO A 152 8.65 -20.72 7.64
N LEU A 153 9.61 -20.98 6.74
CA LEU A 153 9.66 -22.20 5.91
C LEU A 153 10.47 -23.29 6.60
#